data_AF-A0A965W4G9-F1
#
_entry.id   AF-A0A965W4G9-F1
#
_cell.length_a   1.000
_cell.length_b   1.000
_cell.length_c   1.000
_cell.angle_alpha   90.00
_cell.angle_beta   90.00
_cell.angle_gamma   90.00
#
_symmetry.space_group_name_H-M   'P 1'
#
loop_
_entity.id
_entity.type
_entity.pdbx_description
1 polymer ?
#
loop_
_entity_poly.entity_id
_entity_poly.type
_entity_poly.pdbx_seq_one_letter_code
_entity_poly.pdbx_strand_id
1 'polypeptide(L)'
;MLLTELSGPSGPLRELVLERTGSPNDSTFLFTGVGGLPDGTSGFADSEALVTLGAAPFAATIEALGVPLSEVLEVNVRLTLPGEPLATNATTAPRESDDLVSTFDWQVPVDGSAVTLSASTRNRDVSAMVAGWISRAVFVVMIIAAALALIYVATVVSRRTRSTPES
;
A
#
# COMPACT_ATOMS: atom_id res chain seq x y z
N MET A 1 19.02 8.78 -3.89
CA MET A 1 17.60 8.43 -3.76
C MET A 1 17.12 8.96 -2.43
N LEU A 2 15.93 9.58 -2.35
CA LEU A 2 15.43 10.27 -1.15
C LEU A 2 15.43 9.39 0.12
N LEU A 3 15.15 8.09 -0.03
CA LEU A 3 15.17 7.14 1.09
C LEU A 3 16.57 6.89 1.66
N THR A 4 17.61 7.00 0.82
CA THR A 4 19.01 6.91 1.23
C THR A 4 19.43 8.13 2.05
N GLU A 5 18.84 9.30 1.80
CA GLU A 5 19.10 10.51 2.60
C GLU A 5 18.40 10.47 3.97
N LEU A 6 17.26 9.78 4.06
CA LEU A 6 16.56 9.51 5.32
C LEU A 6 17.22 8.38 6.14
N SER A 7 18.05 7.55 5.50
CA SER A 7 18.72 6.41 6.12
C SER A 7 20.23 6.59 6.17
N GLY A 8 20.68 7.44 7.09
CA GLY A 8 22.09 7.53 7.43
C GLY A 8 22.64 6.18 7.94
N PRO A 9 23.95 5.90 7.82
CA PRO A 9 24.54 4.60 8.14
C PRO A 9 24.36 4.16 9.59
N SER A 10 24.22 5.11 10.53
CA SER A 10 24.00 4.84 11.96
C SER A 10 22.63 5.28 12.46
N GLY A 11 21.76 5.75 11.57
CA GLY A 11 20.44 6.29 11.92
C GLY A 11 19.47 5.23 12.42
N PRO A 12 18.33 5.64 13.01
CA PRO A 12 17.29 4.73 13.50
C PRO A 12 16.61 3.92 12.39
N LEU A 13 16.72 4.39 11.14
CA LEU A 13 16.20 3.74 9.94
C LEU A 13 17.35 3.55 8.97
N ARG A 14 17.60 2.31 8.56
CA ARG A 14 18.70 1.94 7.65
C ARG A 14 18.18 1.10 6.51
N GLU A 15 18.91 1.14 5.39
CA GLU A 15 18.69 0.26 4.23
C GLU A 15 17.24 0.31 3.71
N LEU A 16 16.61 1.49 3.76
CA LEU A 16 15.24 1.66 3.31
C LEU A 16 15.16 1.53 1.79
N VAL A 17 14.45 0.50 1.33
CA VAL A 17 14.22 0.22 -0.08
C VAL A 17 12.73 0.09 -0.34
N LEU A 18 12.24 0.83 -1.32
CA LEU A 18 10.87 0.74 -1.83
C LEU A 18 10.93 0.41 -3.33
N GLU A 19 10.43 -0.77 -3.67
CA GLU A 19 10.38 -1.27 -5.04
C GLU A 19 8.94 -1.39 -5.51
N ARG A 20 8.71 -1.05 -6.79
CA ARG A 20 7.46 -1.32 -7.49
C ARG A 20 7.76 -2.19 -8.70
N THR A 21 7.09 -3.33 -8.78
CA THR A 21 7.18 -4.26 -9.91
C THR A 21 5.79 -4.52 -10.51
N GLY A 22 5.76 -5.08 -11.72
CA GLY A 22 4.51 -5.44 -12.41
C GLY A 22 4.02 -4.43 -13.45
N SER A 23 2.80 -4.62 -13.90
CA SER A 23 2.15 -3.82 -14.94
C SER A 23 1.33 -2.66 -14.33
N PRO A 24 0.93 -1.65 -15.12
CA PRO A 24 0.06 -0.57 -14.63
C PRO A 24 -1.23 -1.03 -13.95
N ASN A 25 -1.80 -2.17 -14.36
CA ASN A 25 -3.08 -2.69 -13.83
C ASN A 25 -2.91 -3.80 -12.78
N ASP A 26 -1.67 -4.23 -12.56
CA ASP A 26 -1.31 -5.26 -11.58
C ASP A 26 0.12 -5.00 -11.11
N SER A 27 0.23 -4.24 -10.03
CA SER A 27 1.49 -3.79 -9.46
C SER A 27 1.72 -4.38 -8.08
N THR A 28 2.94 -4.79 -7.80
CA THR A 28 3.37 -5.22 -6.48
C THR A 28 4.35 -4.19 -5.92
N PHE A 29 4.10 -3.76 -4.69
CA PHE A 29 4.98 -2.88 -3.94
C PHE A 29 5.68 -3.70 -2.86
N LEU A 30 6.99 -3.54 -2.75
CA LEU A 30 7.82 -4.17 -1.73
C LEU A 30 8.57 -3.08 -0.99
N PHE A 31 8.39 -3.03 0.32
CA PHE A 31 9.16 -2.20 1.22
C PHE A 31 10.01 -3.08 2.11
N THR A 32 11.31 -2.78 2.17
CA THR A 32 12.25 -3.42 3.08
C THR A 32 13.13 -2.38 3.77
N GLY A 33 13.63 -2.72 4.95
CA GLY A 33 14.57 -1.89 5.69
C GLY A 33 14.92 -2.47 7.03
N VAL A 34 15.74 -1.76 7.78
CA VAL A 34 16.14 -2.13 9.14
C VAL A 34 15.86 -0.94 10.06
N GLY A 35 15.00 -1.15 11.05
CA GLY A 35 14.78 -0.21 12.14
C GLY A 35 15.63 -0.60 13.33
N GLY A 36 16.24 0.36 14.00
CA GLY A 36 16.85 0.15 15.30
C GLY A 36 17.94 1.16 15.58
N LEU A 37 18.36 1.28 16.83
CA LEU A 37 19.38 2.24 17.23
C LEU A 37 20.57 1.52 17.89
N PRO A 38 21.40 0.78 17.12
CA PRO A 38 22.44 -0.10 17.66
C PRO A 38 23.53 0.68 18.41
N ASP A 39 23.84 1.91 17.96
CA ASP A 39 24.85 2.78 18.57
C ASP A 39 24.26 3.74 19.61
N GLY A 40 23.01 3.50 20.03
CA GLY A 40 22.26 4.40 20.90
C GLY A 40 22.14 5.81 20.32
N THR A 41 22.13 6.83 21.18
CA THR A 41 21.93 8.21 20.73
C THR A 41 23.02 8.76 19.81
N SER A 42 24.15 8.05 19.68
CA SER A 42 25.20 8.35 18.69
C SER A 42 24.66 8.31 17.26
N GLY A 43 23.67 7.47 16.99
CA GLY A 43 23.04 7.32 15.68
C GLY A 43 22.28 8.56 15.18
N PHE A 44 22.05 9.56 16.04
CA PHE A 44 21.42 10.83 15.65
C PHE A 44 22.39 11.88 15.11
N ALA A 45 23.69 11.63 15.19
CA ALA A 45 24.72 12.51 14.67
C ALA A 45 25.58 11.76 13.65
N ASP A 46 26.05 12.47 12.63
CA ASP A 46 27.08 11.94 11.74
C ASP A 46 28.45 11.89 12.46
N SER A 47 29.41 11.19 11.84
CA SER A 47 30.74 11.02 12.42
C SER A 47 31.49 12.33 12.63
N GLU A 48 31.29 13.33 11.77
CA GLU A 48 31.98 14.63 11.90
C GLU A 48 31.40 15.44 13.07
N ALA A 49 30.08 15.40 13.24
CA ALA A 49 29.36 15.98 14.36
C ALA A 49 29.74 15.30 15.68
N LEU A 50 29.84 13.97 15.73
CA LEU A 50 30.28 13.25 16.92
C LEU A 50 31.71 13.62 17.33
N VAL A 51 32.62 13.77 16.38
CA VAL A 51 34.00 14.22 16.63
C VAL A 51 34.01 15.65 17.18
N THR A 52 33.14 16.52 16.66
CA THR A 52 33.02 17.92 17.10
C THR A 52 32.39 18.04 18.48
N LEU A 53 31.35 17.25 18.77
CA LEU A 53 30.65 17.25 20.07
C LEU A 53 31.47 16.55 21.16
N GLY A 54 32.36 15.61 20.81
CA GLY A 54 33.15 14.82 21.75
C GLY A 54 32.34 13.82 22.59
N ALA A 55 31.02 13.76 22.37
CA ALA A 55 30.09 12.86 23.04
C ALA A 55 28.86 12.62 22.16
N ALA A 56 28.14 11.52 22.42
CA ALA A 56 26.87 11.25 21.76
C ALA A 56 25.80 12.29 22.17
N PRO A 57 24.94 12.73 21.23
CA PRO A 57 23.82 13.60 21.54
C PRO A 57 22.98 13.07 22.70
N PHE A 58 22.53 13.94 23.60
CA PHE A 58 21.65 13.60 24.74
C PHE A 58 22.20 12.58 25.76
N ALA A 59 23.43 12.08 25.60
CA ALA A 59 23.99 11.06 26.51
C ALA A 59 24.03 11.53 27.97
N ALA A 60 24.53 12.76 28.20
CA ALA A 60 24.56 13.36 29.54
C ALA A 60 23.15 13.57 30.14
N THR A 61 22.15 13.85 29.29
CA THR A 61 20.77 14.06 29.73
C THR A 61 20.12 12.74 30.16
N ILE A 62 20.34 11.67 29.40
CA ILE A 62 19.82 10.33 29.75
C ILE A 62 20.49 9.80 31.01
N GLU A 63 21.81 9.98 31.13
CA GLU A 63 22.56 9.62 32.34
C GLU A 63 22.04 10.38 33.57
N ALA A 64 21.76 11.68 33.44
CA ALA A 64 21.20 12.49 34.52
C ALA A 64 19.76 12.08 34.91
N LEU A 65 18.96 11.61 33.95
CA LEU A 65 17.60 11.12 34.21
C LEU A 65 17.58 9.74 34.87
N GLY A 66 18.65 8.93 34.71
CA GLY A 66 18.75 7.60 35.31
C GLY A 66 17.72 6.60 34.79
N VAL A 67 17.07 6.89 33.65
CA VAL A 67 16.07 6.05 32.99
C VAL A 67 16.63 5.51 31.67
N PRO A 68 16.21 4.31 31.23
CA PRO A 68 16.61 3.80 29.93
C PRO A 68 16.03 4.64 28.78
N LEU A 69 16.74 4.69 27.65
CA LEU A 69 16.33 5.44 26.46
C LEU A 69 14.92 5.05 25.97
N SER A 70 14.54 3.78 26.12
CA SER A 70 13.23 3.26 25.73
C SER A 70 12.05 3.84 26.50
N GLU A 71 12.28 4.43 27.68
CA GLU A 71 11.22 5.10 28.45
C GLU A 71 11.00 6.55 28.02
N VAL A 72 11.98 7.16 27.36
CA VAL A 72 11.96 8.58 26.97
C VAL A 72 11.83 8.78 25.47
N LEU A 73 12.17 7.77 24.67
CA LEU A 73 12.11 7.81 23.22
C LEU A 73 11.33 6.63 22.69
N GLU A 74 10.31 6.93 21.89
CA GLU A 74 9.58 5.96 21.11
C GLU A 74 9.73 6.31 19.62
N VAL A 75 10.13 5.34 18.81
CA VAL A 75 10.26 5.49 17.36
C VAL A 75 9.26 4.58 16.68
N ASN A 76 8.32 5.18 15.96
CA ASN A 76 7.30 4.47 15.21
C ASN A 76 7.46 4.73 13.72
N VAL A 77 7.43 3.65 12.93
CA VAL A 77 7.45 3.73 11.46
C VAL A 77 6.09 3.38 10.95
N ARG A 78 5.44 4.33 10.28
CA ARG A 78 4.19 4.13 9.57
C ARG A 78 4.42 4.16 8.08
N LEU A 79 4.00 3.11 7.39
CA LEU A 79 4.05 2.99 5.95
C LEU A 79 2.66 2.77 5.39
N THR A 80 2.26 3.60 4.43
CA THR A 80 1.03 3.42 3.68
C THR A 80 1.37 3.04 2.24
N LEU A 81 0.93 1.87 1.82
CA LEU A 81 1.13 1.35 0.46
C LEU A 81 -0.22 1.13 -0.23
N PRO A 82 -0.33 1.32 -1.56
CA PRO A 82 -1.55 1.04 -2.29
C PRO A 82 -1.76 -0.47 -2.46
N GLY A 83 -3.03 -0.87 -2.52
CA GLY A 83 -3.46 -2.24 -2.72
C GLY A 83 -3.53 -3.07 -1.43
N GLU A 84 -3.72 -4.36 -1.61
CA GLU A 84 -3.96 -5.31 -0.52
C GLU A 84 -2.64 -5.85 0.05
N PRO A 85 -2.56 -6.09 1.36
CA PRO A 85 -1.36 -6.63 1.98
C PRO A 85 -1.14 -8.08 1.54
N LEU A 86 0.06 -8.40 1.06
CA LEU A 86 0.45 -9.77 0.73
C LEU A 86 1.19 -10.44 1.89
N ALA A 87 2.24 -9.79 2.36
CA ALA A 87 3.07 -10.26 3.46
C ALA A 87 3.63 -9.07 4.22
N THR A 88 3.64 -9.15 5.54
CA THR A 88 4.20 -8.12 6.42
C THR A 88 4.65 -8.72 7.74
N ASN A 89 5.63 -8.09 8.37
CA ASN A 89 5.98 -8.33 9.77
C ASN A 89 5.57 -7.16 10.69
N ALA A 90 4.77 -6.23 10.17
CA ALA A 90 4.21 -5.09 10.90
C ALA A 90 2.87 -5.41 11.53
N THR A 91 2.45 -4.55 12.46
CA THR A 91 1.03 -4.44 12.80
C THR A 91 0.32 -3.74 11.64
N THR A 92 -0.77 -4.33 11.14
CA THR A 92 -1.55 -3.73 10.05
C THR A 92 -2.76 -3.01 10.63
N ALA A 93 -3.01 -1.78 10.19
CA ALA A 93 -4.21 -1.05 10.56
C ALA A 93 -5.46 -1.78 10.00
N PRO A 94 -6.61 -1.73 10.72
CA PRO A 94 -7.87 -2.27 10.20
C PRO A 94 -8.18 -1.68 8.82
N ARG A 95 -8.60 -2.54 7.88
CA ARG A 95 -9.01 -2.15 6.53
C ARG A 95 -10.37 -2.76 6.19
N GLU A 96 -11.14 -2.04 5.40
CA GLU A 96 -12.34 -2.56 4.73
C GLU A 96 -11.96 -3.18 3.38
N SER A 97 -12.88 -3.97 2.81
CA SER A 97 -12.61 -4.67 1.55
C SER A 97 -12.47 -3.74 0.34
N ASP A 98 -12.99 -2.52 0.41
CA ASP A 98 -12.94 -1.49 -0.62
C ASP A 98 -11.80 -0.49 -0.45
N ASP A 99 -10.99 -0.64 0.61
CA ASP A 99 -9.83 0.22 0.84
C ASP A 99 -8.76 0.01 -0.23
N LEU A 100 -8.35 1.11 -0.85
CA LEU A 100 -7.33 1.16 -1.90
C LEU A 100 -5.89 1.19 -1.34
N VAL A 101 -5.74 1.29 -0.02
CA VAL A 101 -4.46 1.42 0.66
C VAL A 101 -4.40 0.52 1.89
N SER A 102 -3.20 0.09 2.24
CA SER A 102 -2.88 -0.65 3.45
C SER A 102 -1.85 0.14 4.25
N THR A 103 -2.08 0.24 5.57
CA THR A 103 -1.16 0.92 6.49
C THR A 103 -0.52 -0.08 7.43
N PHE A 104 0.80 0.02 7.55
CA PHE A 104 1.65 -0.84 8.37
C PHE A 104 2.38 0.01 9.40
N ASP A 105 2.37 -0.46 10.65
CA ASP A 105 3.02 0.20 11.79
C ASP A 105 4.05 -0.75 12.41
N TRP A 106 5.29 -0.26 12.53
CA TRP A 106 6.36 -0.91 13.29
C TRP A 106 6.81 -0.04 14.46
N GLN A 107 7.03 -0.69 15.59
CA GLN A 107 7.74 -0.09 16.71
C GLN A 107 9.23 -0.41 16.57
N VAL A 108 10.05 0.62 16.41
CA VAL A 108 11.49 0.48 16.23
C VAL A 108 12.17 0.44 17.60
N PRO A 109 12.96 -0.60 17.89
CA PRO A 109 13.66 -0.68 19.16
C PRO A 109 14.74 0.40 19.29
N VAL A 110 14.84 0.98 20.48
CA VAL A 110 15.87 1.98 20.84
C VAL A 110 16.80 1.47 21.95
N ASP A 111 16.72 0.18 22.27
CA ASP A 111 17.50 -0.51 23.30
C ASP A 111 18.83 -1.09 22.80
N GLY A 112 19.25 -0.70 21.59
CA GLY A 112 20.44 -1.26 20.92
C GLY A 112 20.13 -2.46 20.02
N SER A 113 18.91 -3.00 20.06
CA SER A 113 18.49 -4.06 19.13
C SER A 113 18.04 -3.49 17.77
N ALA A 114 17.86 -4.39 16.80
CA ALA A 114 17.38 -4.04 15.46
C ALA A 114 16.25 -4.97 15.04
N VAL A 115 15.30 -4.43 14.28
CA VAL A 115 14.17 -5.13 13.70
C VAL A 115 14.16 -4.93 12.18
N THR A 116 13.96 -6.01 11.44
CA THR A 116 13.72 -5.90 10.00
C THR A 116 12.34 -5.30 9.77
N LEU A 117 12.22 -4.36 8.85
CA LEU A 117 10.96 -3.78 8.39
C LEU A 117 10.67 -4.39 7.03
N SER A 118 9.56 -5.11 6.89
CA SER A 118 9.19 -5.74 5.61
C SER A 118 7.69 -5.71 5.42
N ALA A 119 7.23 -5.06 4.36
CA ALA A 119 5.83 -5.10 3.94
C ALA A 119 5.72 -5.18 2.43
N SER A 120 4.72 -5.90 1.95
CA SER A 120 4.41 -6.00 0.55
C SER A 120 2.91 -5.86 0.32
N THR A 121 2.54 -5.14 -0.73
CA THR A 121 1.16 -5.02 -1.19
C THR A 121 1.03 -5.35 -2.66
N ARG A 122 -0.18 -5.74 -3.07
CA ARG A 122 -0.53 -5.90 -4.47
C ARG A 122 -1.74 -5.04 -4.79
N ASN A 123 -1.55 -4.13 -5.73
CA ASN A 123 -2.62 -3.34 -6.29
C ASN A 123 -3.09 -3.98 -7.59
N ARG A 124 -4.26 -4.62 -7.56
CA ARG A 124 -4.91 -5.21 -8.73
C ARG A 124 -6.16 -4.42 -9.06
N ASP A 125 -6.19 -3.81 -10.24
CA ASP A 125 -7.38 -3.12 -10.73
C ASP A 125 -8.36 -4.14 -11.34
N VAL A 126 -8.95 -4.98 -10.47
CA VAL A 126 -9.91 -6.02 -10.86
C VAL A 126 -11.18 -5.40 -11.45
N SER A 127 -11.55 -4.21 -10.96
CA SER A 127 -12.70 -3.42 -11.41
C SER A 127 -12.61 -3.08 -12.90
N ALA A 128 -11.46 -2.57 -13.34
CA ALA A 128 -11.23 -2.25 -14.75
C ALA A 128 -11.25 -3.50 -15.66
N MET A 129 -10.73 -4.63 -15.16
CA MET A 129 -10.67 -5.88 -15.93
C MET A 129 -12.04 -6.56 -16.05
N VAL A 130 -12.83 -6.59 -14.98
CA VAL A 130 -14.15 -7.23 -14.95
C VAL A 130 -15.20 -6.34 -15.61
N ALA A 131 -15.16 -5.02 -15.41
CA ALA A 131 -16.08 -4.09 -16.06
C ALA A 131 -15.97 -4.14 -17.60
N GLY A 132 -14.76 -4.28 -18.15
CA GLY A 132 -14.57 -4.37 -19.60
C GLY A 132 -15.23 -5.60 -20.24
N TRP A 133 -15.21 -6.74 -19.55
CA TRP A 133 -15.77 -7.99 -20.06
C TRP A 133 -17.28 -8.11 -19.78
N ILE A 134 -17.72 -7.79 -18.56
CA ILE A 134 -19.14 -7.85 -18.20
C ILE A 134 -19.93 -6.79 -18.97
N SER A 135 -19.41 -5.57 -19.13
CA SER A 135 -20.08 -4.52 -19.90
C SER A 135 -20.25 -4.94 -21.37
N ARG A 136 -19.22 -5.50 -22.00
CA ARG A 136 -19.32 -6.03 -23.38
C ARG A 136 -20.33 -7.17 -23.49
N ALA A 137 -20.32 -8.11 -22.57
CA ALA A 137 -21.26 -9.23 -22.57
C ALA A 137 -22.71 -8.75 -22.40
N VAL A 138 -22.97 -7.87 -21.43
CA VAL A 138 -24.30 -7.28 -21.20
C VAL A 138 -24.75 -6.46 -22.40
N PHE A 139 -23.85 -5.70 -23.03
CA PHE A 139 -24.15 -4.90 -24.23
C PHE A 139 -24.56 -5.80 -25.41
N VAL A 140 -23.86 -6.91 -25.65
CA VAL A 140 -24.22 -7.87 -26.70
C VAL A 140 -25.58 -8.53 -26.40
N VAL A 141 -25.81 -8.95 -25.16
CA VAL A 141 -27.12 -9.51 -24.75
C VAL A 141 -28.25 -8.50 -24.96
N MET A 142 -28.03 -7.23 -24.63
CA MET A 142 -29.01 -6.15 -24.83
C MET A 142 -29.31 -5.92 -26.31
N ILE A 143 -28.31 -5.96 -27.19
CA ILE A 143 -28.50 -5.87 -28.64
C ILE A 143 -29.36 -7.04 -29.16
N ILE A 144 -29.06 -8.27 -28.73
CA ILE A 144 -29.83 -9.45 -29.14
C ILE A 144 -31.28 -9.35 -28.66
N ALA A 145 -31.50 -8.94 -27.41
CA ALA A 145 -32.84 -8.75 -26.85
C ALA A 145 -33.63 -7.68 -27.62
N ALA A 146 -32.99 -6.54 -27.97
CA ALA A 146 -33.61 -5.50 -28.77
C ALA A 146 -33.98 -5.98 -30.19
N ALA A 147 -33.10 -6.75 -30.84
CA ALA A 147 -33.36 -7.32 -32.15
C ALA A 147 -34.55 -8.31 -32.11
N LEU A 148 -34.59 -9.20 -31.11
CA LEU A 148 -35.71 -10.13 -30.92
C LEU A 148 -37.03 -9.41 -30.65
N ALA A 149 -37.01 -8.35 -29.84
CA ALA A 149 -38.19 -7.52 -29.59
C ALA A 149 -38.70 -6.86 -30.88
N LEU A 150 -37.81 -6.30 -31.71
CA LEU A 150 -38.19 -5.71 -33.00
C LEU A 150 -38.78 -6.76 -33.95
N ILE A 151 -38.17 -7.95 -34.05
CA ILE A 151 -38.69 -9.06 -34.86
C ILE A 151 -40.08 -9.46 -34.36
N TYR A 152 -40.24 -9.64 -33.04
CA TYR A 152 -41.52 -10.00 -32.45
C TYR A 152 -42.61 -8.98 -32.78
N VAL A 153 -42.35 -7.68 -32.57
CA VAL A 153 -43.30 -6.61 -32.90
C VAL A 153 -43.64 -6.62 -34.40
N ALA A 154 -42.65 -6.75 -35.29
CA ALA A 154 -42.86 -6.83 -36.72
C ALA A 154 -43.73 -8.02 -37.13
N THR A 155 -43.54 -9.20 -36.51
CA THR A 155 -44.39 -10.37 -36.77
C THR A 155 -45.83 -10.18 -36.29
N VAL A 156 -46.03 -9.58 -35.12
CA VAL A 156 -47.37 -9.32 -34.56
C VAL A 156 -48.13 -8.30 -35.42
N VAL A 157 -47.48 -7.21 -35.83
CA VAL A 157 -48.08 -6.20 -36.71
C VAL A 157 -48.41 -6.79 -38.08
N SER A 158 -47.49 -7.56 -38.66
CA SER A 158 -47.70 -8.24 -39.95
C SER A 158 -48.86 -9.25 -39.89
N ARG A 159 -49.06 -9.93 -38.76
CA ARG A 159 -50.21 -10.82 -38.55
C ARG A 159 -51.52 -10.04 -38.41
N ARG A 160 -51.53 -8.92 -37.70
CA ARG A 160 -52.73 -8.09 -37.51
C ARG A 160 -53.20 -7.39 -38.78
N THR A 161 -52.28 -6.94 -39.62
CA THR A 161 -52.59 -6.25 -40.89
C THR A 161 -53.10 -7.19 -41.99
N ARG A 162 -52.79 -8.49 -41.91
CA ARG A 162 -53.33 -9.51 -42.82
C ARG A 162 -54.72 -10.02 -42.44
N SER A 163 -55.29 -9.55 -41.32
CA SER A 163 -56.58 -10.00 -40.79
C SER A 163 -57.76 -9.08 -41.13
N THR A 164 -57.69 -8.28 -42.18
CA THR A 164 -58.86 -7.58 -42.72
C THR A 164 -59.34 -8.31 -43.97
N PRO A 165 -60.34 -9.21 -43.88
CA PRO A 165 -61.10 -9.58 -45.07
C PRO A 165 -61.89 -8.35 -45.51
N GLU A 166 -61.73 -7.94 -46.75
CA GLU A 166 -62.66 -7.00 -47.37
C GLU A 166 -64.05 -7.64 -47.42
N SER A 167 -65.04 -6.94 -46.88
CA SER A 167 -66.47 -7.24 -46.96
C SER A 167 -67.17 -6.10 -47.64
#